data_AF-A0A3D4WZJ9-F1
#
_entry.id   AF-A0A3D4WZJ9-F1
#
_cell.length_a   1.000
_cell.length_b   1.000
_cell.length_c   1.000
_cell.angle_alpha   90.00
_cell.angle_beta   90.00
_cell.angle_gamma   90.00
#
_symmetry.space_group_name_H-M   'P 1'
#
loop_
_entity.id
_entity.type
_entity.pdbx_description
1 polymer ?
#
loop_
_entity_poly.entity_id
_entity_poly.type
_entity_poly.pdbx_seq_one_letter_code
_entity_poly.pdbx_strand_id
1 'polypeptide(L)' 'HSTVRHADWGAGLVLSYEDDRMTVLFDEVGYKTLSVPVVRANGLLVR' A
#
# COMPACT_ATOMS: atom_id res chain seq x y z
N HIS A 1 -2.45 -9.36 -8.34
CA HIS A 1 -2.09 -8.02 -7.84
C HIS A 1 -3.37 -7.24 -7.58
N SER A 2 -3.46 -6.58 -6.43
CA SER A 2 -4.63 -5.79 -6.02
C SER A 2 -4.30 -4.31 -6.13
N THR A 3 -5.26 -3.49 -6.54
CA THR A 3 -5.12 -2.03 -6.55
C THR A 3 -5.56 -1.43 -5.22
N VAL A 4 -4.90 -0.34 -4.82
CA VAL A 4 -5.19 0.41 -3.60
C VAL A 4 -5.05 1.91 -3.88
N ARG A 5 -5.61 2.73 -3.00
CA ARG A 5 -5.39 4.18 -2.99
C ARG A 5 -5.03 4.66 -1.59
N HIS A 6 -3.98 5.45 -1.49
CA HIS A 6 -3.57 6.14 -0.27
C HIS A 6 -3.96 7.62 -0.38
N ALA A 7 -4.31 8.27 0.73
CA ALA A 7 -4.69 9.69 0.74
C ALA A 7 -3.56 10.60 0.21
N ASP A 8 -2.32 10.32 0.65
CA ASP A 8 -1.16 11.16 0.32
C ASP A 8 -0.35 10.68 -0.90
N TRP A 9 -0.55 9.43 -1.35
CA TRP A 9 0.31 8.81 -2.38
C TRP A 9 -0.45 8.40 -3.64
N GLY A 10 -1.76 8.64 -3.66
CA GLY A 10 -2.59 8.33 -4.82
C GLY A 10 -2.78 6.83 -5.02
N ALA A 11 -3.03 6.46 -6.27
CA ALA A 11 -3.28 5.08 -6.68
C ALA A 11 -1.99 4.24 -6.67
N GLY A 12 -2.13 2.96 -6.35
CA GLY A 12 -1.02 2.02 -6.37
C GLY A 12 -1.44 0.58 -6.58
N LEU A 13 -0.45 -0.24 -6.94
CA LEU A 13 -0.56 -1.66 -7.18
C LEU A 13 0.25 -2.44 -6.14
N VAL A 14 -0.39 -3.36 -5.43
CA VAL A 14 0.30 -4.24 -4.50
C VAL A 14 1.07 -5.30 -5.29
N LEU A 15 2.40 -5.34 -5.09
CA LEU A 15 3.34 -6.20 -5.78
C LEU A 15 3.65 -7.48 -5.00
N SER A 16 3.91 -7.35 -3.69
CA SER A 16 4.22 -8.50 -2.82
C SER A 16 3.65 -8.33 -1.42
N TYR A 17 3.45 -9.47 -0.75
CA TYR A 17 3.20 -9.58 0.67
C TYR A 17 4.27 -10.49 1.27
N GLU A 18 4.96 -10.00 2.28
CA GLU A 18 6.04 -10.70 2.98
C GLU A 18 5.86 -10.45 4.47
N ASP A 19 5.63 -11.52 5.24
CA ASP A 19 5.30 -11.47 6.67
C ASP A 19 4.14 -10.49 6.99
N ASP A 20 4.42 -9.44 7.76
CA ASP A 20 3.48 -8.38 8.14
C ASP A 20 3.65 -7.11 7.28
N ARG A 21 4.31 -7.23 6.13
CA ARG A 21 4.60 -6.13 5.22
C ARG A 21 4.05 -6.38 3.82
N MET A 22 3.75 -5.30 3.12
CA MET A 22 3.36 -5.32 1.71
C MET A 22 4.15 -4.28 0.93
N THR A 23 4.58 -4.63 -0.29
CA THR A 23 5.22 -3.68 -1.21
C THR A 23 4.19 -3.21 -2.21
N VAL A 24 4.03 -1.89 -2.32
CA VAL A 24 3.09 -1.22 -3.22
C VAL A 24 3.88 -0.29 -4.14
N LEU A 25 3.62 -0.36 -5.44
CA LEU A 25 4.06 0.63 -6.40
C LEU A 25 2.96 1.68 -6.55
N PHE A 26 3.21 2.90 -6.10
CA PHE A 26 2.33 4.05 -6.31
C PHE A 26 2.75 4.84 -7.55
N ASP A 27 1.78 5.37 -8.29
CA ASP A 27 2.02 6.05 -9.56
C ASP A 27 2.86 7.34 -9.39
N GLU A 28 2.62 8.07 -8.30
CA GLU A 28 3.26 9.38 -8.06
C GLU A 28 4.58 9.29 -7.30
N VAL A 29 4.70 8.34 -6.38
CA VAL A 29 5.81 8.27 -5.40
C VAL A 29 6.65 7.01 -5.50
N GLY A 30 6.31 6.10 -6.41
CA GLY A 30 7.04 4.86 -6.64
C GLY A 30 6.81 3.80 -5.55
N TYR A 31 7.84 2.98 -5.30
CA TYR A 31 7.75 1.85 -4.39
C TYR A 31 7.71 2.29 -2.92
N LYS A 32 6.76 1.73 -2.17
CA LYS A 32 6.71 1.83 -0.71
C LYS A 32 6.43 0.47 -0.11
N THR A 33 7.15 0.14 0.95
CA THR A 33 6.80 -1.02 1.77
C THR A 33 6.07 -0.55 3.02
N LEU A 34 4.91 -1.14 3.26
CA LEU A 34 3.99 -0.74 4.32
C LEU A 34 3.79 -1.90 5.29
N SER A 35 3.66 -1.57 6.58
CA SER A 35 3.24 -2.54 7.58
C SER A 35 1.72 -2.77 7.45
N VAL A 36 1.32 -4.02 7.22
CA VAL A 36 -0.07 -4.47 7.14
C VAL A 36 -0.86 -4.10 8.40
N PRO A 37 -0.39 -4.38 9.64
CA PRO A 37 -1.15 -4.01 10.83
C PRO A 37 -1.35 -2.50 10.95
N VAL A 38 -0.35 -1.67 10.60
CA VAL A 38 -0.48 -0.20 10.63
C VAL A 38 -1.49 0.29 9.60
N VAL A 39 -1.44 -0.21 8.37
CA VAL A 39 -2.40 0.12 7.31
C VAL A 39 -3.83 -0.21 7.74
N ARG A 40 -4.04 -1.39 8.34
CA ARG A 40 -5.37 -1.82 8.78
C ARG A 40 -5.86 -1.03 9.99
N ALA A 41 -5.00 -0.77 10.96
CA ALA A 41 -5.38 -0.03 12.17
C ALA A 41 -5.76 1.43 11.87
N ASN A 42 -5.10 2.06 10.89
CA ASN A 42 -5.29 3.47 10.57
C ASN A 42 -6.12 3.70 9.29
N GLY A 43 -6.56 2.64 8.60
CA GLY A 43 -7.34 2.76 7.36
C GLY A 43 -6.59 3.51 6.25
N LEU A 44 -5.27 3.31 6.13
CA LEU A 44 -4.41 4.10 5.24
C LEU A 44 -4.64 3.82 3.75
N LEU A 45 -5.20 2.65 3.42
CA LEU A 45 -5.46 2.22 2.05
C LEU A 45 -6.95 1.93 1.87
N VAL A 46 -7.51 2.47 0.79
CA VAL A 46 -8.85 2.14 0.29
C VAL A 46 -8.76 1.42 -1.05
N ARG A 47 -9.87 0.81 -1.48
CA ARG A 47 -9.97 0.17 -2.80
C ARG A 47 -10.26 1.19 -3.90
#